data_AF-A0A4U9HIH7-F1
#
_entry.id   AF-A0A4U9HIH7-F1
#
_cell.length_a   1.000
_cell.length_b   1.000
_cell.length_c   1.000
_cell.angle_alpha   90.00
_cell.angle_beta   90.00
_cell.angle_gamma   90.00
#
_symmetry.space_group_name_H-M   'P 1'
#
loop_
_entity.id
_entity.type
_entity.pdbx_description
1 polymer ?
#
loop_
_entity_poly.entity_id
_entity_poly.type
_entity_poly.pdbx_seq_one_letter_code
_entity_poly.pdbx_strand_id
1 'polypeptide(L)'
;MDDAVPGIAEGLNAGMWSVGLALSGNEFGAQWQEYQRMDDAEVARRRTRATEKLYAAGAHYVIDTLAELPGVVAAINRRLAAGERP
;
A
#
# COMPACT_ATOMS: atom_id res chain seq x y z
N MET A 1 -6.58 -5.36 -1.10
CA MET A 1 -5.64 -4.59 -0.27
C MET A 1 -4.67 -5.59 0.28
N ASP A 2 -3.37 -5.33 0.12
CA ASP A 2 -2.33 -6.26 0.52
C ASP A 2 -1.05 -5.51 0.88
N ASP A 3 -0.13 -6.16 1.55
CA ASP A 3 1.14 -5.60 2.00
C ASP A 3 2.37 -6.22 1.34
N ALA A 4 2.15 -7.14 0.38
CA ALA A 4 3.17 -7.81 -0.39
C ALA A 4 2.87 -7.77 -1.90
N VAL A 5 3.94 -7.83 -2.71
CA VAL A 5 3.85 -7.83 -4.18
C VAL A 5 2.93 -8.92 -4.75
N PRO A 6 2.97 -10.19 -4.28
CA PRO A 6 2.07 -11.22 -4.81
C PRO A 6 0.59 -10.89 -4.64
N GLY A 7 0.17 -10.39 -3.48
CA GLY A 7 -1.24 -10.06 -3.24
C GLY A 7 -1.71 -8.84 -4.04
N ILE A 8 -0.82 -7.90 -4.36
CA ILE A 8 -1.11 -6.84 -5.33
C ILE A 8 -1.38 -7.44 -6.72
N ALA A 9 -0.51 -8.34 -7.19
CA ALA A 9 -0.67 -8.98 -8.49
C ALA A 9 -1.95 -9.84 -8.57
N GLU A 10 -2.32 -10.54 -7.50
CA GLU A 10 -3.59 -11.28 -7.41
C GLU A 10 -4.80 -10.36 -7.58
N GLY A 11 -4.80 -9.21 -6.91
CA GLY A 11 -5.88 -8.23 -7.04
C GLY A 11 -6.03 -7.68 -8.46
N LEU A 12 -4.90 -7.40 -9.13
CA LEU A 12 -4.89 -6.96 -10.52
C LEU A 12 -5.43 -8.04 -11.46
N ASN A 13 -4.97 -9.29 -11.30
CA ASN A 13 -5.42 -10.42 -12.11
C ASN A 13 -6.92 -10.72 -11.94
N ALA A 14 -7.51 -10.32 -10.81
CA ALA A 14 -8.93 -10.41 -10.54
C ALA A 14 -9.75 -9.20 -11.05
N GLY A 15 -9.12 -8.20 -11.67
CA GLY A 15 -9.78 -6.98 -12.13
C GLY A 15 -10.26 -6.08 -10.98
N MET A 16 -9.57 -6.11 -9.84
CA MET A 16 -9.90 -5.33 -8.64
C MET A 16 -8.98 -4.12 -8.46
N TRP A 17 -9.51 -3.08 -7.81
CA TRP A 17 -8.66 -2.01 -7.27
C TRP A 17 -7.72 -2.59 -6.21
N SER A 18 -6.43 -2.28 -6.33
CA SER A 18 -5.37 -2.76 -5.45
C SER A 18 -4.82 -1.59 -4.61
N VAL A 19 -4.67 -1.83 -3.30
CA VAL A 19 -4.15 -0.86 -2.32
C VAL A 19 -3.03 -1.55 -1.54
N GLY A 20 -1.84 -0.97 -1.57
CA GLY A 20 -0.64 -1.41 -0.86
C GLY A 20 -0.48 -0.79 0.53
N LEU A 21 0.04 -1.53 1.51
CA LEU A 21 0.41 -1.01 2.83
C LEU A 21 1.94 -0.92 2.99
N ALA A 22 2.47 0.31 3.10
CA ALA A 22 3.92 0.55 3.08
C ALA A 22 4.60 0.49 4.45
N LEU A 23 3.91 0.78 5.56
CA LEU A 23 4.53 0.87 6.89
C LEU A 23 4.06 -0.24 7.83
N SER A 24 2.78 -0.62 7.78
CA SER A 24 2.25 -1.74 8.57
C SER A 24 2.38 -3.11 7.89
N GLY A 25 3.27 -3.22 6.89
CA GLY A 25 3.24 -4.29 5.89
C GLY A 25 4.50 -5.13 5.79
N ASN A 26 4.40 -6.32 5.20
CA ASN A 26 5.50 -7.24 4.98
C ASN A 26 6.67 -6.61 4.18
N GLU A 27 6.38 -5.73 3.23
CA GLU A 27 7.42 -5.01 2.47
C GLU A 27 8.23 -4.00 3.32
N PHE A 28 7.66 -3.49 4.43
CA PHE A 28 8.40 -2.68 5.40
C PHE A 28 9.45 -3.52 6.14
N GLY A 29 9.11 -4.79 6.41
CA GLY A 29 10.04 -5.80 6.91
C GLY A 29 10.53 -5.54 8.34
N ALA A 30 9.63 -5.18 9.25
CA ALA A 30 9.96 -5.03 10.67
C ALA A 30 8.78 -5.39 11.58
N GLN A 31 9.08 -6.03 12.70
CA GLN A 31 8.15 -6.23 13.79
C GLN A 31 7.96 -4.92 14.57
N TRP A 32 6.85 -4.80 15.30
CA TRP A 32 6.51 -3.60 16.08
C TRP A 32 7.63 -3.13 17.04
N GLN A 33 8.31 -4.07 17.68
CA GLN A 33 9.41 -3.78 18.61
C GLN A 33 10.66 -3.27 17.89
N GLU A 34 10.90 -3.71 16.66
CA GLU A 34 12.01 -3.24 15.83
C GLU A 34 11.71 -1.83 15.33
N TYR A 35 10.49 -1.61 14.83
CA TYR A 35 10.00 -0.29 14.41
C TYR A 35 10.17 0.77 15.51
N GLN A 36 9.78 0.47 16.75
CA GLN A 36 9.91 1.40 17.89
C GLN A 36 11.34 1.82 18.22
N ARG A 37 12.36 1.08 17.75
CA ARG A 37 13.78 1.39 17.97
C ARG A 37 14.43 2.07 16.77
N MET A 38 13.71 2.20 15.65
CA MET A 38 14.21 2.87 14.47
C MET A 38 14.17 4.38 14.66
N ASP A 39 15.14 5.07 14.06
CA ASP A 39 15.04 6.50 13.87
C ASP A 39 14.16 6.83 12.65
N ASP A 40 13.76 8.10 12.56
CA ASP A 40 12.88 8.57 11.49
C ASP A 40 13.50 8.39 10.09
N ALA A 41 14.84 8.45 9.99
CA ALA A 41 15.55 8.28 8.73
C ALA A 41 15.45 6.84 8.21
N GLU A 42 15.59 5.86 9.09
CA GLU A 42 15.45 4.45 8.75
C GLU A 42 14.01 4.09 8.42
N VAL A 43 13.04 4.60 9.18
CA VAL A 43 11.61 4.43 8.89
C VAL A 43 11.30 5.01 7.50
N ALA A 44 11.74 6.23 7.22
CA ALA A 44 11.52 6.88 5.92
C ALA A 44 12.15 6.06 4.78
N ARG A 45 13.39 5.60 4.94
CA ARG A 45 14.10 4.80 3.93
C ARG A 45 13.36 3.51 3.61
N ARG A 46 12.93 2.76 4.63
CA ARG A 46 12.20 1.49 4.44
C ARG A 46 10.82 1.71 3.82
N ARG A 47 10.09 2.71 4.32
CA ARG A 47 8.78 3.09 3.78
C ARG A 47 8.87 3.45 2.29
N THR A 48 9.85 4.27 1.90
CA THR A 48 10.05 4.64 0.48
C THR A 48 10.29 3.40 -0.37
N ARG A 49 11.18 2.51 0.07
CA ARG A 49 11.44 1.25 -0.64
C ARG A 49 10.20 0.36 -0.75
N ALA A 50 9.43 0.20 0.31
CA ALA A 50 8.19 -0.58 0.29
C ALA A 50 7.16 0.04 -0.68
N THR A 51 7.02 1.36 -0.65
CA THR A 51 6.13 2.12 -1.53
C THR A 51 6.49 1.94 -3.00
N GLU A 52 7.77 2.12 -3.34
CA GLU A 52 8.28 1.94 -4.71
C GLU A 52 8.01 0.53 -5.24
N LYS A 53 8.22 -0.50 -4.42
CA LYS A 53 7.95 -1.89 -4.81
C LYS A 53 6.46 -2.15 -5.06
N LEU A 54 5.59 -1.66 -4.17
CA LEU A 54 4.15 -1.88 -4.29
C LEU A 54 3.58 -1.17 -5.52
N TYR A 55 4.04 0.06 -5.80
CA TYR A 55 3.68 0.75 -7.05
C TYR A 55 4.27 0.06 -8.28
N ALA A 56 5.52 -0.42 -8.23
CA ALA A 56 6.12 -1.18 -9.34
C ALA A 56 5.37 -2.50 -9.61
N ALA A 57 4.72 -3.08 -8.60
CA ALA A 57 3.82 -4.23 -8.74
C ALA A 57 2.45 -3.88 -9.32
N GLY A 58 2.14 -2.60 -9.51
CA GLY A 58 0.88 -2.11 -10.08
C GLY A 58 -0.19 -1.77 -9.04
N ALA A 59 0.17 -1.51 -7.78
CA ALA A 59 -0.79 -0.98 -6.81
C ALA A 59 -1.41 0.33 -7.32
N HIS A 60 -2.74 0.45 -7.26
CA HIS A 60 -3.43 1.69 -7.66
C HIS A 60 -3.25 2.81 -6.63
N TYR A 61 -3.08 2.43 -5.36
CA TYR A 61 -2.79 3.30 -4.24
C TYR A 61 -1.82 2.59 -3.30
N VAL A 62 -0.97 3.35 -2.62
CA VAL A 62 -0.19 2.88 -1.47
C VAL A 62 -0.38 3.86 -0.33
N ILE A 63 -0.63 3.34 0.86
CA ILE A 63 -0.82 4.09 2.11
C ILE A 63 0.12 3.55 3.19
N ASP A 64 0.45 4.36 4.19
CA ASP A 64 1.35 3.92 5.26
C ASP A 64 0.63 2.97 6.21
N THR A 65 -0.61 3.32 6.58
CA THR A 65 -1.41 2.55 7.53
C THR A 65 -2.89 2.50 7.14
N LEU A 66 -3.65 1.61 7.78
CA LEU A 66 -5.10 1.49 7.60
C LEU A 66 -5.88 2.77 7.95
N ALA A 67 -5.30 3.70 8.71
CA ALA A 67 -5.94 4.96 9.06
C ALA A 67 -6.30 5.81 7.82
N GLU A 68 -5.56 5.63 6.71
CA GLU A 68 -5.75 6.39 5.47
C GLU A 68 -6.76 5.72 4.52
N LEU A 69 -7.15 4.47 4.79
CA LEU A 69 -8.04 3.68 3.93
C LEU A 69 -9.40 4.36 3.65
N PRO A 70 -10.08 5.05 4.60
CA PRO A 70 -11.31 5.76 4.30
C PRO A 70 -11.15 6.80 3.17
N GLY A 71 -10.01 7.49 3.10
CA GLY A 71 -9.70 8.45 2.05
C GLY A 71 -9.53 7.80 0.68
N VAL A 72 -8.87 6.64 0.63
CA VAL A 72 -8.68 5.84 -0.59
C VAL A 72 -10.02 5.30 -1.11
N VAL A 73 -10.86 4.77 -0.23
CA VAL A 73 -12.21 4.29 -0.60
C VAL A 73 -13.04 5.43 -1.20
N ALA A 74 -13.00 6.62 -0.59
CA ALA A 74 -13.67 7.79 -1.14
C ALA A 74 -13.14 8.17 -2.53
N ALA A 75 -11.84 8.08 -2.77
CA ALA A 75 -11.24 8.33 -4.08
C ALA A 75 -11.67 7.28 -5.14
N ILE A 76 -11.65 6.00 -4.78
CA ILE A 76 -12.12 4.91 -5.66
C ILE A 76 -13.60 5.11 -6.03
N ASN A 77 -14.45 5.44 -5.06
CA ASN A 77 -15.88 5.68 -5.33
C ASN A 77 -16.10 6.83 -6.31
N ARG A 78 -15.31 7.91 -6.25
CA ARG A 78 -15.37 9.00 -7.22
C ARG A 78 -14.98 8.55 -8.63
N ARG A 79 -13.90 7.77 -8.75
CA ARG A 79 -13.41 7.23 -10.03
C ARG A 79 -14.43 6.28 -10.66
N LEU A 80 -15.03 5.40 -9.85
CA LEU A 80 -16.11 4.50 -10.27
C LEU A 80 -17.33 5.28 -10.78
N ALA A 81 -17.73 6.36 -10.09
CA ALA A 81 -18.82 7.24 -10.53
C ALA A 81 -18.50 7.97 -11.84
N ALA A 82 -17.22 8.23 -12.12
CA ALA A 82 -16.74 8.79 -13.39
C ALA A 82 -16.59 7.75 -14.52
N GLY A 83 -16.90 6.47 -14.25
CA GLY A 83 -16.82 5.39 -15.23
C GLY A 83 -15.45 4.71 -15.34
N GLU A 84 -14.47 5.12 -14.53
CA GLU A 84 -13.18 4.44 -14.47
C GLU A 84 -13.32 3.01 -13.90
N ARG A 85 -12.37 2.15 -14.26
CA ARG A 85 -12.23 0.78 -13.79
C ARG A 85 -10.75 0.54 -13.43
N PRO A 86 -10.46 -0.45 -12.58
CA PRO A 86 -9.11 -1.00 -12.45
C PRO A 86 -8.53 -1.37 -13.81
#